data_AF-A0A0F9SC10-F1
#
_entry.id   AF-A0A0F9SC10-F1
#
_cell.length_a   1.000
_cell.length_b   1.000
_cell.length_c   1.000
_cell.angle_alpha   90.00
_cell.angle_beta   90.00
_cell.angle_gamma   90.00
#
_symmetry.space_group_name_H-M   'P 1'
#
loop_
_entity.id
_entity.type
_entity.pdbx_description
1 polymer ?
#
loop_
_entity_poly.entity_id
_entity_poly.type
_entity_poly.pdbx_seq_one_letter_code
_entity_poly.pdbx_strand_id
1 'polypeptide(L)'
;MKDLTVSIEKIVKYDENDLASIECPVCDHRDFTVIFGKDNRVTLFCREDDFSLTRMSDLSFQATYTVYENLGDEYKKTQRKNLESLYKKDFVTYTDFITVAKFGLGKNV
;
A
#
# COMPACT_ATOMS: atom_id res chain seq x y z
N MET A 1 7.53 0.48 9.40
CA MET A 1 7.28 0.18 7.97
C MET A 1 7.04 -1.30 7.82
N LYS A 2 6.00 -1.72 7.09
CA LYS A 2 5.71 -3.14 6.83
C LYS A 2 5.61 -3.34 5.32
N ASP A 3 6.21 -4.43 4.85
CA ASP A 3 6.26 -4.79 3.44
C ASP A 3 5.34 -5.99 3.18
N LEU A 4 4.64 -5.94 2.06
CA LEU A 4 3.75 -7.01 1.58
C LEU A 4 4.11 -7.34 0.14
N THR A 5 4.19 -8.62 -0.20
CA THR A 5 4.29 -9.02 -1.60
C THR A 5 2.89 -9.17 -2.18
N VAL A 6 2.64 -8.51 -3.31
CA VAL A 6 1.32 -8.47 -3.96
C VAL A 6 1.46 -8.80 -5.45
N SER A 7 0.50 -9.56 -5.97
CA SER A 7 0.40 -9.88 -7.39
C SER A 7 0.03 -8.62 -8.17
N ILE A 8 0.58 -8.48 -9.37
CA ILE A 8 0.26 -7.40 -10.30
C ILE A 8 -1.25 -7.30 -10.59
N GLU A 9 -1.96 -8.44 -10.65
CA GLU A 9 -3.40 -8.51 -10.94
C GLU A 9 -4.26 -7.80 -9.89
N LYS A 10 -3.75 -7.62 -8.66
CA LYS A 10 -4.47 -6.90 -7.61
C LYS A 10 -4.36 -5.38 -7.75
N ILE A 11 -3.38 -4.91 -8.52
CA ILE A 11 -2.98 -3.50 -8.63
C ILE A 11 -3.33 -2.93 -9.99
N VAL A 12 -3.19 -3.75 -11.03
CA VAL A 12 -3.42 -3.36 -12.41
C VAL A 12 -4.88 -3.64 -12.76
N LYS A 13 -5.57 -2.61 -13.22
CA LYS A 13 -6.90 -2.72 -13.83
C LYS A 13 -6.81 -2.41 -15.32
N TYR A 14 -7.54 -3.18 -16.09
CA TYR A 14 -7.69 -2.97 -17.53
C TYR A 14 -9.02 -2.26 -17.78
N ASP A 15 -9.02 -1.26 -18.65
CA ASP A 15 -10.25 -0.64 -19.13
C ASP A 15 -10.87 -1.41 -20.31
N GLU A 16 -11.95 -0.88 -20.88
CA GLU A 16 -12.65 -1.48 -22.02
C GLU A 16 -11.81 -1.56 -23.31
N ASN A 17 -10.65 -0.89 -23.35
CA ASN A 17 -9.72 -0.88 -24.48
C ASN A 17 -8.45 -1.68 -24.19
N ASP A 18 -8.44 -2.52 -23.14
CA ASP A 18 -7.28 -3.28 -22.66
C ASP A 18 -6.09 -2.39 -22.24
N LEU A 19 -6.32 -1.10 -21.93
CA LEU A 19 -5.28 -0.23 -21.41
C LEU A 19 -5.10 -0.50 -19.91
N ALA A 20 -3.88 -0.86 -19.54
CA ALA A 20 -3.51 -1.10 -18.16
C ALA A 20 -3.36 0.22 -17.39
N SER A 21 -4.05 0.32 -16.26
CA SER A 21 -3.94 1.41 -15.31
C SER A 21 -3.61 0.87 -13.93
N ILE A 22 -2.77 1.59 -13.19
CA ILE A 22 -2.44 1.27 -11.81
C ILE A 22 -3.24 2.20 -10.92
N GLU A 23 -4.05 1.63 -10.03
CA GLU A 23 -4.83 2.39 -9.06
C GLU A 23 -4.23 2.21 -7.66
N CYS A 24 -4.26 3.27 -6.85
CA CYS A 24 -3.90 3.13 -5.45
C CYS A 24 -4.90 2.18 -4.77
N PRO A 25 -4.42 1.17 -4.03
CA PRO A 25 -5.34 0.31 -3.28
C PRO A 25 -5.93 1.05 -2.08
N VAL A 26 -5.34 2.16 -1.66
CA VAL A 26 -5.79 2.94 -0.50
C VAL A 26 -6.79 4.03 -0.87
N CYS A 27 -6.42 4.91 -1.80
CA CYS A 27 -7.29 5.92 -2.38
C CYS A 27 -7.66 5.56 -3.83
N ASP A 28 -8.78 6.06 -4.32
CA ASP A 28 -9.18 5.81 -5.72
C ASP A 28 -8.46 6.74 -6.72
N HIS A 29 -7.38 7.40 -6.29
CA HIS A 29 -6.54 8.24 -7.15
C HIS A 29 -5.57 7.40 -7.98
N ARG A 30 -5.30 7.88 -9.20
CA ARG A 30 -4.36 7.29 -10.16
C ARG A 30 -3.00 7.99 -10.18
N ASP A 31 -2.84 9.03 -9.37
CA ASP A 31 -1.67 9.90 -9.40
C ASP A 31 -0.54 9.31 -8.55
N PHE A 32 0.28 8.48 -9.19
CA PHE A 32 1.53 8.01 -8.63
C PHE A 32 2.70 8.88 -9.09
N THR A 33 3.54 9.27 -8.15
CA THR A 33 4.88 9.74 -8.48
C THR A 33 5.76 8.53 -8.77
N VAL A 34 6.37 8.50 -9.96
CA VAL A 34 7.31 7.43 -10.33
C VAL A 34 8.70 7.80 -9.83
N ILE A 35 9.28 6.94 -9.00
CA ILE A 35 10.62 7.08 -8.45
C ILE A 35 11.51 6.00 -9.07
N PHE A 36 12.53 6.43 -9.80
CA PHE A 36 13.56 5.55 -10.34
C PHE A 36 14.70 5.42 -9.32
N GLY A 37 14.84 4.23 -8.76
CA GLY A 37 15.91 3.86 -7.85
C GLY A 37 17.16 3.33 -8.58
N LYS A 38 18.18 2.99 -7.79
CA LYS A 38 19.33 2.22 -8.29
C LYS A 38 18.87 0.84 -8.76
N ASP A 39 19.65 0.22 -9.65
CA ASP A 39 19.41 -1.13 -10.17
C ASP A 39 18.08 -1.30 -10.94
N ASN A 40 17.67 -0.26 -11.70
CA ASN A 40 16.41 -0.23 -12.44
C ASN A 40 15.15 -0.48 -11.59
N ARG A 41 15.25 -0.24 -10.28
CA ARG A 41 14.12 -0.37 -9.37
C ARG A 41 13.13 0.75 -9.63
N VAL A 42 11.89 0.40 -9.94
CA VAL A 42 10.80 1.36 -10.14
C VAL A 42 9.88 1.30 -8.93
N THR A 43 9.67 2.44 -8.28
CA THR A 43 8.73 2.59 -7.18
C THR A 43 7.66 3.61 -7.57
N LEU A 44 6.39 3.21 -7.45
CA LEU A 44 5.24 4.10 -7.59
C LEU A 44 4.86 4.58 -6.19
N PHE A 45 4.81 5.88 -5.97
CA PHE A 45 4.49 6.48 -4.67
C PHE A 45 3.21 7.30 -4.74
N CYS A 46 2.24 6.95 -3.88
CA CYS A 46 1.03 7.72 -3.63
C CYS A 46 1.27 8.59 -2.39
N ARG A 47 1.32 9.91 -2.60
CA ARG A 47 1.65 10.89 -1.55
C ARG A 47 0.53 11.05 -0.51
N GLU A 48 -0.73 10.88 -0.91
CA GLU A 48 -1.85 11.13 -0.01
C GLU A 48 -1.92 10.13 1.15
N ASP A 49 -1.53 8.88 0.87
CA ASP A 49 -1.67 7.77 1.83
C ASP A 49 -0.33 7.22 2.33
N ASP A 50 0.78 7.89 1.99
CA ASP A 50 2.16 7.40 2.22
C ASP A 50 2.32 5.92 1.85
N PHE A 51 1.80 5.57 0.67
CA PHE A 51 1.76 4.22 0.14
C PHE A 51 2.69 4.10 -1.07
N SER A 52 3.45 3.02 -1.14
CA SER A 52 4.34 2.77 -2.27
C SER A 52 4.24 1.34 -2.80
N LEU A 53 4.46 1.21 -4.09
CA LEU A 53 4.55 -0.05 -4.81
C LEU A 53 5.91 -0.12 -5.49
N THR A 54 6.78 -1.00 -5.02
CA THR A 54 8.09 -1.23 -5.64
C THR A 54 8.03 -2.47 -6.50
N ARG A 55 8.36 -2.35 -7.78
CA ARG A 55 8.40 -3.51 -8.69
C ARG A 55 9.49 -4.47 -8.24
N MET A 56 9.12 -5.73 -7.99
CA MET A 56 10.05 -6.80 -7.61
C MET A 56 10.35 -7.74 -8.77
N SER A 57 9.34 -8.03 -9.59
CA SER A 57 9.46 -8.83 -10.81
C SER A 57 8.45 -8.35 -11.86
N ASP A 58 8.33 -9.08 -12.98
CA ASP A 58 7.30 -8.81 -13.98
C ASP A 58 5.88 -9.01 -13.46
N LEU A 59 5.70 -9.88 -12.45
CA LEU A 59 4.39 -10.30 -11.95
C LEU A 59 4.13 -9.88 -10.50
N SER A 60 5.11 -9.28 -9.82
CA SER A 60 4.98 -8.95 -8.40
C SER A 60 5.51 -7.57 -8.04
N PHE A 61 4.80 -6.95 -7.11
CA PHE A 61 5.18 -5.70 -6.46
C PHE A 61 5.33 -5.93 -4.96
N GLN A 62 6.23 -5.17 -4.35
CA GLN A 62 6.28 -4.97 -2.91
C GLN A 62 5.44 -3.74 -2.59
N ALA A 63 4.33 -3.95 -1.90
CA ALA A 63 3.53 -2.88 -1.32
C ALA A 63 4.08 -2.51 0.05
N THR A 64 4.45 -1.25 0.23
CA THR A 64 4.97 -0.72 1.49
C THR A 64 4.09 0.41 1.95
N TYR A 65 3.61 0.31 3.18
CA TYR A 65 2.85 1.36 3.87
C TYR A 65 3.51 1.69 5.20
N THR A 66 3.41 2.96 5.60
CA THR A 66 4.02 3.43 6.82
C THR A 66 3.09 3.23 8.02
N VAL A 67 3.66 2.71 9.11
CA VAL A 67 3.00 2.47 10.40
C VAL A 67 3.71 3.37 11.39
N TYR A 68 2.98 4.28 12.02
CA TYR A 68 3.52 5.22 13.00
C TYR A 68 3.00 4.87 14.39
N GLU A 69 3.89 4.80 15.37
CA GLU A 69 3.53 4.37 16.73
C GLU A 69 2.92 5.51 17.57
N ASN A 70 3.16 6.78 17.24
CA ASN A 70 2.84 7.90 18.15
C ASN A 70 2.52 9.22 17.42
N LEU A 71 1.60 9.20 16.45
CA LEU A 71 1.05 10.43 15.88
C LEU A 71 -0.38 10.65 16.38
N GLY A 72 -0.81 11.91 16.45
CA GLY A 72 -2.08 12.34 17.04
C GLY A 72 -3.33 11.68 16.43
N ASP A 73 -4.51 11.94 17.01
CA ASP A 73 -5.76 11.22 16.69
C ASP A 73 -6.15 11.23 15.20
N GLU A 74 -5.78 12.27 14.46
CA GLU A 74 -6.01 12.36 13.02
C GLU A 74 -5.23 11.30 12.24
N TYR A 75 -3.95 11.10 12.57
CA TYR A 75 -3.10 10.10 11.93
C TYR A 75 -3.58 8.68 12.19
N LYS A 76 -4.10 8.39 13.39
CA LYS A 76 -4.69 7.09 13.71
C LYS A 76 -5.93 6.80 12.86
N LYS A 77 -6.75 7.81 12.58
CA LYS A 77 -7.92 7.67 11.69
C LYS A 77 -7.50 7.39 10.25
N THR A 78 -6.53 8.12 9.73
CA THR A 78 -5.98 7.89 8.37
C THR A 78 -5.36 6.50 8.26
N GLN A 79 -4.54 6.10 9.22
CA GLN A 79 -3.95 4.77 9.22
C GLN A 79 -5.00 3.66 9.26
N ARG A 80 -6.05 3.83 10.07
CA ARG A 80 -7.17 2.88 10.13
C ARG A 80 -7.89 2.79 8.78
N LYS A 81 -8.21 3.93 8.15
CA LYS A 81 -8.79 3.98 6.80
C LYS A 81 -7.92 3.20 5.81
N ASN A 82 -6.60 3.40 5.86
CA ASN A 82 -5.68 2.78 4.92
C ASN A 82 -5.63 1.25 5.10
N LEU A 83 -5.55 0.78 6.34
CA LEU A 83 -5.60 -0.64 6.67
C LEU A 83 -6.93 -1.29 6.29
N GLU A 84 -8.05 -0.60 6.51
CA GLU A 84 -9.37 -1.10 6.13
C GLU A 84 -9.52 -1.20 4.60
N SER A 85 -9.03 -0.23 3.83
CA SER A 85 -9.00 -0.30 2.36
C SER A 85 -8.15 -1.47 1.87
N LEU A 86 -6.94 -1.63 2.40
CA LEU A 86 -6.05 -2.73 2.03
C LEU A 86 -6.66 -4.10 2.38
N TYR A 87 -7.32 -4.22 3.53
CA TYR A 87 -7.97 -5.45 3.94
C TYR A 87 -9.15 -5.80 3.03
N LYS A 88 -10.02 -4.82 2.71
CA LYS A 88 -11.18 -5.02 1.83
C LYS A 88 -10.80 -5.42 0.40
N LYS A 89 -9.61 -5.02 -0.06
CA LYS A 89 -9.08 -5.36 -1.39
C LYS A 89 -8.16 -6.60 -1.36
N ASP A 90 -8.15 -7.36 -0.26
CA ASP A 90 -7.32 -8.55 -0.05
C ASP A 90 -5.80 -8.32 -0.22
N PHE A 91 -5.33 -7.11 0.08
CA PHE A 91 -3.89 -6.78 0.09
C PHE A 91 -3.20 -7.19 1.38
N VAL A 92 -3.93 -7.20 2.50
CA VAL A 92 -3.46 -7.64 3.82
C VAL A 92 -4.38 -8.71 4.39
N THR A 93 -3.83 -9.66 5.13
CA THR A 93 -4.63 -10.66 5.85
C THR A 93 -5.23 -10.06 7.13
N TYR A 94 -6.19 -10.77 7.72
CA TYR A 94 -6.74 -10.41 9.02
C TYR A 94 -5.66 -10.40 10.13
N THR A 95 -4.67 -11.29 10.02
CA THR A 95 -3.51 -11.34 10.92
C THR A 95 -2.64 -10.11 10.78
N ASP A 96 -2.37 -9.66 9.55
CA ASP A 96 -1.64 -8.41 9.29
C ASP A 96 -2.40 -7.21 9.85
N PHE A 97 -3.72 -7.15 9.60
CA PHE A 97 -4.60 -6.10 10.09
C PHE A 97 -4.55 -5.99 11.63
N ILE A 98 -4.69 -7.11 12.36
CA ILE A 98 -4.61 -7.11 13.83
C ILE A 98 -3.21 -6.73 14.31
N THR A 99 -2.16 -7.26 13.67
CA THR A 99 -0.78 -7.02 14.10
C THR A 99 -0.44 -5.53 14.00
N VAL A 100 -0.86 -4.86 12.93
CA VAL A 100 -0.67 -3.42 12.78
C VAL A 100 -1.55 -2.62 13.74
N ALA A 101 -2.81 -3.03 13.95
CA ALA A 101 -3.70 -2.39 14.91
C ALA A 101 -3.14 -2.46 16.34
N LYS A 102 -2.46 -3.55 16.70
CA LYS A 102 -1.74 -3.69 17.98
C LYS A 102 -0.52 -2.78 18.06
N PHE A 103 0.20 -2.60 16.95
CA PHE A 103 1.33 -1.69 16.84
C PHE A 103 0.94 -0.23 17.15
N GLY A 104 -0.23 0.23 16.66
CA GLY A 104 -0.76 1.57 16.94
C GLY A 104 -1.23 1.80 18.40
N LEU A 105 -1.24 0.75 19.23
CA LEU A 105 -1.56 0.82 20.66
C LEU A 105 -0.31 0.81 21.55
N GLY A 106 0.90 0.92 20.97
CA GLY A 106 2.16 0.83 21.71
C GLY A 106 2.43 -0.55 22.33
N LYS A 107 1.72 -1.58 21.86
CA LYS A 107 1.95 -2.96 22.27
C LYS A 107 2.85 -3.60 21.22
N ASN A 108 4.15 -3.61 21.49
CA ASN A 108 5.13 -4.38 20.72
C ASN A 108 4.65 -5.84 20.62
N VAL A 109 4.37 -6.29 19.39
CA VAL A 109 4.22 -7.70 19.04
C VAL A 109 5.44 -8.11 18.25
#